data_AF-F9ZJ83-F1
#
_entry.id   AF-F9ZJ83-F1
#
_cell.length_a   1.000
_cell.length_b   1.000
_cell.length_c   1.000
_cell.angle_alpha   90.00
_cell.angle_beta   90.00
_cell.angle_gamma   90.00
#
_symmetry.space_group_name_H-M   'P 1'
#
loop_
_entity.id
_entity.type
_entity.pdbx_description
1 polymer ?
#
loop_
_entity_poly.entity_id
_entity_poly.type
_entity_poly.pdbx_seq_one_letter_code
_entity_poly.pdbx_strand_id
1 'polypeptide(L)'
;MKTQKTITAISLIAALFFVGLPFSSASAEEILTAQEHLQLAKHHELLLKEAEDKLVQHKAALEDYEDRPYYYGRRGQDFQSHEKANIREYEKIVTENKAQVAIHYKLAGESQTPQFVSGSSNTQVN
;
A
#
# COMPACT_ATOMS: atom_id res chain seq x y z
N MET A 1 23.91 3.17 -48.20
CA MET A 1 24.15 2.43 -46.93
C MET A 1 23.25 3.07 -45.88
N LYS A 2 22.00 2.60 -45.74
CA LYS A 2 21.52 1.71 -44.66
C LYS A 2 21.72 2.28 -43.24
N THR A 3 20.69 3.04 -42.85
CA THR A 3 20.04 3.22 -41.55
C THR A 3 20.61 2.45 -40.35
N GLN A 4 20.87 3.19 -39.26
CA GLN A 4 20.92 2.62 -37.91
C GLN A 4 19.79 3.22 -37.05
N LYS A 5 19.23 2.34 -36.23
CA LYS A 5 17.89 2.37 -35.66
C LYS A 5 17.94 2.95 -34.24
N THR A 6 17.16 3.98 -33.94
CA THR A 6 16.83 4.34 -32.56
C THR A 6 15.53 3.63 -32.18
N ILE A 7 15.65 2.57 -31.38
CA ILE A 7 14.50 1.93 -30.74
C ILE A 7 14.18 2.74 -29.50
N THR A 8 13.28 3.71 -29.65
CA THR A 8 12.60 4.34 -28.52
C THR A 8 11.52 3.36 -28.06
N ALA A 9 11.81 2.55 -27.05
CA ALA A 9 10.81 1.70 -26.40
C ALA A 9 9.93 2.58 -25.51
N ILE A 10 8.96 3.27 -26.12
CA ILE A 10 7.83 3.86 -25.39
C ILE A 10 6.89 2.70 -25.07
N SER A 11 7.11 2.07 -23.92
CA SER A 11 6.17 1.13 -23.31
C SER A 11 4.96 1.91 -22.80
N LEU A 12 4.03 2.26 -23.69
CA LEU A 12 2.73 2.81 -23.34
C LEU A 12 1.74 1.64 -23.27
N ILE A 13 1.74 0.97 -22.12
CA ILE A 13 0.74 -0.06 -21.81
C ILE A 13 -0.57 0.66 -21.50
N ALA A 14 -1.45 0.62 -22.49
CA ALA A 14 -2.91 0.52 -22.42
C ALA A 14 -3.59 1.05 -21.13
N ALA A 15 -3.96 2.33 -21.14
CA ALA A 15 -5.13 2.79 -20.39
C ALA A 15 -6.35 2.78 -21.32
N LEU A 16 -6.87 1.57 -21.57
CA LEU A 16 -8.23 1.38 -22.09
C LEU A 16 -9.11 0.94 -20.92
N PHE A 17 -10.33 1.50 -20.88
CA PHE A 17 -11.45 1.20 -19.99
C PHE A 17 -11.52 1.96 -18.64
N PHE A 18 -11.92 3.23 -18.71
CA PHE A 18 -12.91 3.73 -17.74
C PHE A 18 -14.24 3.95 -18.48
N VAL A 19 -14.85 2.84 -18.89
CA VAL A 19 -16.26 2.84 -19.34
C VAL A 19 -17.10 2.94 -18.08
N GLY A 20 -17.74 4.09 -17.89
CA GLY A 20 -18.71 4.29 -16.83
C GLY A 20 -19.89 3.34 -17.00
N LEU A 21 -19.94 2.30 -16.16
CA LEU A 21 -21.16 1.56 -15.89
C LEU A 21 -21.67 2.00 -14.52
N PRO A 22 -22.99 2.20 -14.34
CA PRO A 22 -23.58 2.40 -13.03
C PRO A 22 -23.38 1.13 -12.21
N PHE A 23 -22.42 1.16 -11.29
CA PHE A 23 -22.23 0.12 -10.29
C PHE A 23 -23.48 0.10 -9.41
N SER A 24 -24.34 -0.90 -9.60
CA SER A 24 -25.43 -1.18 -8.66
C SER A 24 -24.80 -1.53 -7.32
N SER A 25 -24.91 -0.65 -6.32
CA SER A 25 -24.45 -0.87 -4.96
C SER A 25 -25.41 -1.77 -4.18
N ALA A 26 -25.53 -3.02 -4.62
CA ALA A 26 -25.87 -4.09 -3.69
C ALA A 26 -24.54 -4.59 -3.12
N SER A 27 -24.03 -3.95 -2.06
CA SER A 27 -22.85 -4.45 -1.35
C SER A 27 -23.27 -5.69 -0.55
N ALA A 28 -23.30 -6.83 -1.22
CA ALA A 28 -23.00 -8.08 -0.54
C ALA A 28 -21.58 -7.92 0.00
N GLU A 29 -21.43 -7.95 1.33
CA GLU A 29 -20.12 -7.99 1.97
C GLU A 29 -19.40 -9.24 1.44
N GLU A 30 -18.40 -9.04 0.58
CA GLU A 30 -17.60 -10.14 0.06
C GLU A 30 -16.78 -10.68 1.24
N ILE A 31 -17.17 -11.85 1.74
CA ILE A 31 -16.44 -12.55 2.79
C ILE A 31 -15.19 -13.14 2.14
N LEU A 32 -14.06 -12.47 2.33
CA LEU A 32 -12.76 -12.94 1.88
C LEU A 32 -12.38 -14.24 2.60
N THR A 33 -11.79 -15.16 1.85
CA THR A 33 -11.22 -16.40 2.37
C THR A 33 -9.95 -16.14 3.17
N ALA A 34 -9.57 -17.12 3.99
CA ALA A 34 -8.31 -17.08 4.72
C ALA A 34 -7.09 -16.86 3.81
N GLN A 35 -7.10 -17.46 2.62
CA GLN A 35 -6.01 -17.35 1.65
C GLN A 35 -5.93 -15.96 1.02
N GLU A 36 -7.07 -15.32 0.74
CA GLU A 36 -7.12 -13.95 0.22
C GLU A 36 -6.63 -12.95 1.26
N HIS A 37 -7.02 -13.11 2.53
CA HIS A 37 -6.45 -12.32 3.61
C HIS A 37 -4.93 -12.52 3.75
N LEU A 38 -4.42 -13.76 3.63
CA LEU A 38 -2.97 -14.00 3.65
C LEU A 38 -2.24 -13.34 2.47
N GLN A 39 -2.83 -13.34 1.28
CA GLN A 39 -2.28 -12.65 0.12
C GLN A 39 -2.23 -11.14 0.33
N LEU A 40 -3.29 -10.56 0.91
CA LEU A 40 -3.35 -9.13 1.20
C LEU A 40 -2.35 -8.73 2.30
N ALA A 41 -2.17 -9.56 3.33
CA ALA A 41 -1.12 -9.36 4.33
C ALA A 41 0.27 -9.30 3.67
N LYS A 42 0.60 -10.27 2.80
CA LYS A 42 1.87 -10.29 2.06
C LYS A 42 2.05 -9.08 1.13
N HIS A 43 0.98 -8.62 0.50
CA HIS A 43 1.02 -7.40 -0.31
C HIS A 43 1.40 -6.18 0.55
N HIS A 44 0.77 -6.02 1.71
CA HIS A 44 1.10 -4.94 2.64
C HIS A 44 2.50 -5.10 3.27
N GLU A 45 3.02 -6.31 3.44
CA GLU A 45 4.42 -6.52 3.85
C GLU A 45 5.41 -5.98 2.80
N LEU A 46 5.13 -6.19 1.51
CA LEU A 46 5.95 -5.65 0.43
C LEU A 46 5.93 -4.12 0.41
N LEU A 47 4.73 -3.53 0.53
CA LEU A 47 4.57 -2.07 0.61
C LEU A 47 5.22 -1.49 1.86
N LEU A 48 5.11 -2.18 3.00
CA LEU A 48 5.77 -1.81 4.23
C LEU A 48 7.28 -1.74 4.06
N LYS A 49 7.88 -2.79 3.48
CA LYS A 49 9.32 -2.85 3.23
C LYS A 49 9.78 -1.71 2.32
N GLU A 50 9.06 -1.47 1.22
CA GLU A 50 9.37 -0.34 0.33
C GLU A 50 9.29 1.01 1.04
N ALA A 51 8.27 1.20 1.88
CA ALA A 51 8.08 2.42 2.65
C ALA A 51 9.16 2.64 3.71
N GLU A 52 9.59 1.58 4.40
CA GLU A 52 10.69 1.64 5.37
C GLU A 52 12.02 1.97 4.67
N ASP A 53 12.30 1.36 3.51
CA ASP A 53 13.50 1.64 2.73
C ASP A 53 13.53 3.11 2.25
N LYS A 54 12.41 3.64 1.75
CA LYS A 54 12.32 5.05 1.35
C LYS A 54 12.37 6.02 2.52
N LEU A 55 11.78 5.66 3.67
CA LEU A 55 11.87 6.46 4.88
C LEU A 55 13.33 6.63 5.32
N VAL A 56 14.13 5.57 5.28
CA VAL A 56 15.56 5.62 5.57
C VAL A 56 16.29 6.54 4.58
N GLN A 57 15.99 6.43 3.29
CA GLN A 57 16.59 7.29 2.27
C GLN A 57 16.31 8.78 2.50
N HIS A 58 15.05 9.14 2.77
CA HIS A 58 14.66 10.53 3.02
C HIS A 58 15.26 11.08 4.34
N LYS A 59 15.37 10.24 5.38
CA LYS A 59 16.05 10.61 6.62
C LYS A 59 17.54 10.88 6.38
N ALA A 60 18.23 10.01 5.66
CA ALA A 60 19.64 10.20 5.32
C ALA A 60 19.87 11.43 4.41
N ALA A 61 18.95 11.69 3.48
CA ALA A 61 19.00 12.86 2.61
C ALA A 61 18.81 14.17 3.40
N LEU A 62 17.88 14.19 4.35
CA LEU A 62 17.69 15.33 5.25
C LEU A 62 18.91 15.56 6.14
N GLU A 63 19.49 14.49 6.70
CA GLU A 63 20.72 14.54 7.50
C GLU A 63 21.89 15.14 6.70
N ASP A 64 22.10 14.68 5.45
CA ASP A 64 23.16 15.23 4.60
C ASP A 64 22.97 16.74 4.31
N TYR A 65 21.73 17.18 4.14
CA TYR A 65 21.41 18.61 4.01
C TYR A 65 21.69 19.38 5.30
N GLU A 66 21.31 18.84 6.46
CA GLU A 66 21.49 19.49 7.75
C GLU A 66 22.99 19.60 8.12
N ASP A 67 23.79 18.61 7.75
CA ASP A 67 25.24 18.63 7.92
C ASP A 67 25.96 19.59 6.97
N ARG A 68 25.49 19.69 5.73
CA ARG A 68 26.17 20.46 4.66
C ARG A 68 25.21 21.33 3.84
N PRO A 69 24.48 22.27 4.46
CA PRO A 69 23.42 23.01 3.79
C PRO A 69 23.95 23.89 2.63
N TYR A 70 25.21 24.32 2.71
CA TYR A 70 25.87 25.10 1.66
C TYR A 70 26.07 24.34 0.34
N TYR A 71 26.08 23.00 0.36
CA TYR A 71 26.24 22.17 -0.85
C TYR A 71 25.01 22.24 -1.77
N TYR A 72 23.84 22.55 -1.22
CA TYR A 72 22.56 22.55 -1.93
C TYR A 72 22.23 23.91 -2.58
N GLY A 73 22.97 24.97 -2.22
CA GLY A 73 22.81 26.31 -2.76
C GLY A 73 21.39 26.87 -2.61
N ARG A 74 20.93 27.65 -3.60
CA ARG A 74 19.62 28.34 -3.54
C ARG A 74 18.41 27.40 -3.44
N ARG A 75 18.53 26.15 -3.84
CA ARG A 75 17.43 25.16 -3.79
C ARG A 75 17.41 24.37 -2.47
N GLY A 76 18.31 24.66 -1.53
CA GLY A 76 18.41 23.94 -0.27
C GLY A 76 17.14 23.99 0.58
N GLN A 77 16.45 25.13 0.62
CA GLN A 77 15.20 25.25 1.38
C GLN A 77 14.07 24.39 0.81
N ASP A 78 13.94 24.35 -0.51
CA ASP A 78 12.96 23.50 -1.19
C ASP A 78 13.28 22.03 -0.94
N PHE A 79 14.55 21.64 -1.09
CA PHE A 79 15.03 20.29 -0.78
C PHE A 79 14.67 19.88 0.65
N GLN A 80 15.03 20.69 1.65
CA GLN A 80 14.72 20.40 3.06
C GLN A 80 13.20 20.24 3.29
N SER A 81 12.40 21.10 2.67
CA SER A 81 10.93 21.07 2.81
C SER A 81 10.34 19.80 2.19
N HIS A 82 10.86 19.38 1.03
CA HIS A 82 10.48 18.13 0.38
C HIS A 82 10.87 16.91 1.21
N GLU A 83 12.11 16.83 1.71
CA GLU A 83 12.54 15.70 2.53
C GLU A 83 11.71 15.58 3.81
N LYS A 84 11.41 16.70 4.48
CA LYS A 84 10.51 16.72 5.65
C LYS A 84 9.09 16.29 5.32
N ALA A 85 8.57 16.62 4.13
CA ALA A 85 7.26 16.16 3.69
C ALA A 85 7.26 14.66 3.39
N ASN A 86 8.28 14.17 2.68
CA ASN A 86 8.43 12.76 2.36
C ASN A 86 8.58 11.90 3.61
N ILE A 87 9.38 12.33 4.60
CA ILE A 87 9.52 11.61 5.88
C ILE A 87 8.16 11.43 6.56
N ARG A 88 7.35 12.49 6.67
CA ARG A 88 6.01 12.42 7.26
C ARG A 88 5.08 11.48 6.50
N GLU A 89 5.12 11.53 5.18
CA GLU A 89 4.30 10.66 4.34
C GLU A 89 4.71 9.19 4.49
N TYR A 90 6.00 8.88 4.44
CA TYR A 90 6.46 7.50 4.58
C TYR A 90 6.27 6.96 6.00
N GLU A 91 6.34 7.79 7.05
CA GLU A 91 5.96 7.37 8.42
C GLU A 91 4.48 6.98 8.51
N LYS A 92 3.59 7.72 7.83
CA LYS A 92 2.18 7.38 7.71
C LYS A 92 1.99 6.07 6.95
N ILE A 93 2.64 5.90 5.78
CA ILE A 93 2.55 4.67 4.97
C ILE A 93 3.06 3.46 5.75
N VAL A 94 4.17 3.59 6.49
CA VAL A 94 4.71 2.52 7.37
C VAL A 94 3.68 2.14 8.44
N THR A 95 3.07 3.12 9.09
CA THR A 95 2.06 2.88 10.13
C THR A 95 0.83 2.18 9.57
N GLU A 96 0.32 2.66 8.44
CA GLU A 96 -0.86 2.10 7.77
C GLU A 96 -0.60 0.66 7.31
N ASN A 97 0.53 0.39 6.65
CA ASN A 97 0.83 -0.97 6.19
C ASN A 97 1.09 -1.93 7.36
N LYS A 98 1.73 -1.49 8.46
CA LYS A 98 1.84 -2.31 9.68
C LYS A 98 0.47 -2.72 10.23
N ALA A 99 -0.48 -1.78 10.26
CA ALA A 99 -1.84 -2.07 10.69
C ALA A 99 -2.54 -3.07 9.75
N GLN A 100 -2.41 -2.89 8.43
CA GLN A 100 -3.01 -3.78 7.44
C GLN A 100 -2.43 -5.21 7.50
N VAL A 101 -1.11 -5.34 7.63
CA VAL A 101 -0.45 -6.65 7.84
C VAL A 101 -1.05 -7.36 9.07
N ALA A 102 -1.15 -6.65 10.20
CA ALA A 102 -1.66 -7.22 11.43
C ALA A 102 -3.14 -7.65 11.32
N ILE A 103 -3.98 -6.80 10.72
CA ILE A 103 -5.42 -7.08 10.55
C ILE A 103 -5.62 -8.29 9.64
N HIS A 104 -4.93 -8.35 8.50
CA HIS A 104 -5.13 -9.44 7.54
C HIS A 104 -4.57 -10.77 8.02
N TYR A 105 -3.47 -10.82 8.76
CA TYR A 105 -3.04 -12.06 9.41
C TYR A 105 -4.03 -12.54 10.47
N LYS A 106 -4.60 -11.62 11.26
CA LYS A 106 -5.63 -11.97 12.24
C LYS A 106 -6.86 -12.57 11.56
N LEU A 107 -7.39 -11.89 10.54
CA LEU A 107 -8.57 -12.35 9.79
C LEU A 107 -8.30 -13.69 9.08
N ALA A 108 -7.11 -13.90 8.52
CA ALA A 108 -6.74 -15.19 7.92
C ALA A 108 -6.82 -16.35 8.93
N GLY A 109 -6.45 -16.12 10.19
CA GLY A 109 -6.57 -17.10 11.27
C GLY A 109 -8.02 -17.32 11.74
N GLU A 110 -8.81 -16.26 11.84
CA GLU A 110 -10.23 -16.33 12.22
C GLU A 110 -11.07 -17.06 11.15
N SER A 111 -10.79 -16.87 9.86
CA SER A 111 -11.46 -17.58 8.76
C SER A 111 -11.15 -19.10 8.73
N GLN A 112 -10.18 -19.58 9.51
CA GLN A 112 -9.87 -21.01 9.67
C GLN A 112 -10.55 -21.63 10.89
N THR A 113 -11.02 -20.82 11.83
CA THR A 113 -11.82 -21.32 12.96
C THR A 113 -13.27 -21.51 12.53
N PRO A 114 -13.87 -22.71 12.69
CA PRO A 114 -15.29 -22.89 12.44
C PRO A 114 -16.08 -21.93 13.35
N GLN A 115 -16.87 -21.02 12.77
CA GLN A 115 -17.85 -20.26 13.52
C GLN A 115 -18.90 -21.26 14.04
N PHE A 116 -18.75 -21.70 15.30
CA PHE A 116 -19.82 -22.40 16.00
C PHE A 116 -20.97 -21.40 16.19
N VAL A 117 -21.88 -21.37 15.22
CA VAL A 117 -23.18 -20.72 15.38
C VAL A 117 -23.92 -21.51 16.46
N SER A 118 -23.89 -21.01 17.69
CA SER A 118 -24.74 -21.50 18.78
C SER A 118 -26.19 -21.21 18.39
N GLY A 119 -26.84 -22.19 17.75
CA GLY A 119 -28.26 -22.15 17.45
C GLY A 119 -29.07 -21.99 18.72
N SER A 120 -29.62 -20.80 18.93
CA SER A 120 -30.67 -20.57 19.93
C SER A 120 -31.98 -21.14 19.38
N SER A 121 -32.16 -22.45 19.54
CA SER A 121 -33.42 -23.13 19.27
C SER A 121 -34.42 -22.80 20.38
N ASN A 122 -35.20 -21.73 20.18
CA ASN A 122 -36.45 -21.53 20.91
C ASN A 122 -37.54 -22.40 20.28
N THR A 123 -37.60 -23.67 20.68
CA THR A 123 -38.78 -24.50 20.50
C THR A 123 -39.80 -24.10 21.57
N GLN A 124 -40.75 -23.24 21.22
CA GLN A 124 -42.05 -23.24 21.91
C GLN A 124 -42.91 -24.34 21.29
N VAL A 125 -43.08 -25.42 22.05
CA VAL A 125 -44.21 -26.34 21.86
C VAL A 125 -45.45 -25.68 22.44
N ASN A 126 -46.49 -25.57 21.63
CA ASN A 126 -47.88 -25.46 22.07
C ASN A 126 -48.57 -26.74 21.58
#